data_AF-A0A2K2U3G0-F1
#
_entry.id   AF-A0A2K2U3G0-F1
#
_cell.length_a   1.000
_cell.length_b   1.000
_cell.length_c   1.000
_cell.angle_alpha   90.00
_cell.angle_beta   90.00
_cell.angle_gamma   90.00
#
_symmetry.space_group_name_H-M   'P 1'
#
loop_
_entity.id
_entity.type
_entity.pdbx_description
1 polymer ?
#
loop_
_entity_poly.entity_id
_entity_poly.type
_entity_poly.pdbx_seq_one_letter_code
_entity_poly.pdbx_strand_id
1 'polypeptide(L)'
;MSLIDGVLALLSGIESDTIAVHEERCISVRNRNADCLRCVEACTSGALSLRGNELVVEPERCIGCGTCATACPTCAIELRNPTDEELTAQLKRSIVATKGHPVIVCETALAAAGVASADAVDACVVPCLGRIDESALVGLAAYRAFDATLACGSCETCPHAPGGALAREVAASAKNLLAAFGSSLSIELTERVPDRVLASRSGASARGRGRGRSCEVRDADGGMGRREFFKSAKDASARAAGAAVAEGLGAADPALEPVHVAYRKVGPDGTLSHFVPTRRVRLYNYLRHVGDGQPVADEVETRVIGAVSIDAEKCSSCRMCAVFCPTGAIKKIDEDGVFGVVHRPSACMQCRLCERICPKQAITVSGLVPIRQFMGKEAVCFSMKRPTWTPNKPESMYNKVHSILGEDLEMCMF
;
A
#
# COMPACT_ATOMS: atom_id res chain seq x y z
N MET A 1 36.18 -16.50 2.39
CA MET A 1 34.77 -16.08 2.30
C MET A 1 34.13 -17.03 1.33
N SER A 2 33.38 -17.98 1.86
CA SER A 2 33.14 -19.26 1.20
C SER A 2 32.01 -19.15 0.17
N LEU A 3 31.99 -20.05 -0.82
CA LEU A 3 30.85 -20.22 -1.74
C LEU A 3 29.50 -20.35 -1.00
N ILE A 4 29.51 -20.76 0.27
CA ILE A 4 28.32 -20.89 1.12
C ILE A 4 27.78 -19.51 1.51
N ASP A 5 28.64 -18.51 1.76
CA ASP A 5 28.22 -17.14 2.07
C ASP A 5 27.59 -16.47 0.83
N GLY A 6 28.16 -16.74 -0.35
CA GLY A 6 27.61 -16.27 -1.63
C GLY A 6 26.28 -16.94 -2.02
N VAL A 7 26.14 -18.23 -1.71
CA VAL A 7 24.89 -18.98 -1.92
C VAL A 7 23.82 -18.61 -0.88
N LEU A 8 24.20 -18.36 0.38
CA LEU A 8 23.29 -17.84 1.42
C LEU A 8 22.83 -16.43 1.11
N ALA A 9 23.68 -15.55 0.57
CA ALA A 9 23.28 -14.22 0.10
C ALA A 9 22.30 -14.28 -1.09
N LEU A 10 22.44 -15.29 -1.96
CA LEU A 10 21.51 -15.58 -3.05
C LEU A 10 20.19 -16.20 -2.56
N LEU A 11 20.23 -17.03 -1.51
CA LEU A 11 19.05 -17.68 -0.90
C LEU A 11 18.31 -16.75 0.08
N SER A 12 18.98 -15.76 0.68
CA SER A 12 18.33 -14.67 1.41
C SER A 12 17.55 -13.72 0.49
N GLY A 13 17.77 -13.83 -0.83
CA GLY A 13 17.00 -13.18 -1.88
C GLY A 13 15.77 -13.97 -2.34
N ILE A 14 15.32 -14.98 -1.58
CA ILE A 14 13.96 -15.52 -1.76
C ILE A 14 13.00 -14.44 -1.23
N GLU A 15 12.81 -13.39 -2.03
CA GLU A 15 11.62 -12.56 -1.94
C GLU A 15 10.44 -13.53 -1.91
N SER A 16 9.55 -13.37 -0.92
CA SER A 16 8.35 -14.19 -0.90
C SER A 16 7.65 -14.07 -2.25
N ASP A 17 7.34 -15.20 -2.90
CA ASP A 17 6.55 -15.22 -4.14
C ASP A 17 5.20 -14.49 -4.00
N THR A 18 4.78 -14.24 -2.76
CA THR A 18 3.52 -13.56 -2.42
C THR A 18 3.64 -12.05 -2.24
N ILE A 19 4.78 -11.52 -1.78
CA ILE A 19 4.95 -10.08 -1.46
C ILE A 19 6.33 -9.53 -1.86
N ALA A 20 6.35 -8.27 -2.28
CA ALA A 20 7.56 -7.48 -2.49
C ALA A 20 7.72 -6.43 -1.39
N VAL A 21 8.94 -6.23 -0.90
CA VAL A 21 9.27 -5.17 0.07
C VAL A 21 10.10 -4.09 -0.60
N HIS A 22 9.57 -2.88 -0.54
CA HIS A 22 10.18 -1.63 -1.01
C HIS A 22 10.67 -0.85 0.20
N GLU A 23 11.85 -1.22 0.71
CA GLU A 23 12.47 -0.61 1.88
C GLU A 23 12.64 0.91 1.74
N GLU A 24 12.82 1.38 0.51
CA GLU A 24 12.93 2.78 0.16
C GLU A 24 11.62 3.58 0.42
N ARG A 25 10.51 2.89 0.70
CA ARG A 25 9.23 3.48 1.09
C ARG A 25 8.91 3.28 2.56
N CYS A 26 9.61 2.38 3.27
CA CYS A 26 9.33 2.10 4.67
C CYS A 26 9.83 3.24 5.57
N ILE A 27 8.93 3.91 6.29
CA ILE A 27 9.33 5.04 7.15
C ILE A 27 10.24 4.62 8.31
N SER A 28 10.07 3.41 8.84
CA SER A 28 10.91 2.86 9.91
C SER A 28 12.30 2.47 9.43
N VAL A 29 12.44 2.07 8.16
CA VAL A 29 13.77 1.86 7.54
C VAL A 29 14.45 3.20 7.23
N ARG A 30 13.67 4.17 6.75
CA ARG A 30 14.17 5.50 6.36
C ARG A 30 14.59 6.38 7.52
N ASN A 31 14.08 6.15 8.74
CA ASN A 31 14.35 7.00 9.89
C ASN A 31 14.31 6.20 11.20
N ARG A 32 15.42 6.22 11.94
CA ARG A 32 15.55 5.52 13.24
C ARG A 32 14.64 6.01 14.35
N ASN A 33 14.15 7.24 14.24
CA ASN A 33 13.19 7.82 15.18
C ASN A 33 11.74 7.50 14.80
N ALA A 34 11.53 6.71 13.74
CA ALA A 34 10.23 6.15 13.40
C ALA A 34 10.10 4.74 13.98
N ASP A 35 8.91 4.45 14.47
CA ASP A 35 8.49 3.24 15.19
C ASP A 35 7.20 2.68 14.57
N CYS A 36 6.99 2.88 13.27
CA CYS A 36 5.81 2.38 12.59
C CYS A 36 5.87 0.86 12.48
N LEU A 37 4.88 0.18 13.07
CA LEU A 37 4.73 -1.28 13.06
C LEU A 37 3.43 -1.75 12.40
N ARG A 38 2.68 -0.87 11.71
CA ARG A 38 1.35 -1.19 11.15
C ARG A 38 1.31 -2.50 10.34
N CYS A 39 2.33 -2.78 9.53
CA CYS A 39 2.38 -4.01 8.74
C CYS A 39 2.71 -5.26 9.58
N VAL A 40 3.55 -5.12 10.61
CA VAL A 40 3.91 -6.17 11.56
C VAL A 40 2.70 -6.52 12.42
N GLU A 41 2.02 -5.51 12.98
CA GLU A 41 0.81 -5.65 13.79
C GLU A 41 -0.36 -6.25 12.99
N ALA A 42 -0.46 -5.92 11.70
CA ALA A 42 -1.51 -6.43 10.82
C ALA A 42 -1.20 -7.82 10.23
N CYS A 43 0.02 -8.35 10.42
CA CYS A 43 0.43 -9.62 9.83
C CYS A 43 -0.28 -10.80 10.51
N THR A 44 -1.22 -11.42 9.81
CA THR A 44 -2.06 -12.48 10.38
C THR A 44 -1.30 -13.77 10.71
N SER A 45 -0.19 -14.03 10.02
CA SER A 45 0.65 -15.21 10.26
C SER A 45 1.92 -14.91 11.06
N GLY A 46 2.16 -13.64 11.39
CA GLY A 46 3.37 -13.18 12.06
C GLY A 46 4.65 -13.32 11.24
N ALA A 47 4.55 -13.34 9.90
CA ALA A 47 5.68 -13.44 8.97
C ALA A 47 6.55 -12.18 8.87
N LEU A 48 6.15 -11.06 9.49
CA LEU A 48 6.86 -9.78 9.42
C LEU A 48 7.44 -9.41 10.77
N SER A 49 8.67 -8.88 10.77
CA SER A 49 9.28 -8.24 11.94
C SER A 49 10.16 -7.06 11.55
N LEU A 50 10.37 -6.11 12.47
CA LEU A 50 11.31 -5.01 12.29
C LEU A 50 12.52 -5.24 13.20
N ARG A 51 13.73 -5.36 12.63
CA ARG A 51 14.97 -5.61 13.39
C ARG A 51 16.05 -4.65 12.91
N GLY A 52 16.63 -3.85 13.81
CA GLY A 52 17.74 -2.94 13.44
C GLY A 52 17.42 -1.98 12.28
N ASN A 53 16.20 -1.46 12.20
CA ASN A 53 15.70 -0.63 11.09
C ASN A 53 15.59 -1.35 9.74
N GLU A 54 15.57 -2.68 9.73
CA GLU A 54 15.31 -3.52 8.56
C GLU A 54 13.95 -4.21 8.70
N LEU A 55 13.18 -4.25 7.62
CA LEU A 55 11.89 -4.94 7.59
C LEU A 55 12.10 -6.36 7.09
N VAL A 56 12.07 -7.33 8.00
CA VAL A 56 12.37 -8.73 7.71
C VAL A 56 11.07 -9.49 7.42
N VAL A 57 11.08 -10.28 6.33
CA VAL A 57 10.00 -11.20 5.94
C VAL A 57 10.48 -12.63 6.15
N GLU A 58 9.66 -13.48 6.77
CA GLU A 58 9.84 -14.93 6.84
C GLU A 58 8.93 -15.59 5.79
N PRO A 59 9.43 -15.91 4.57
CA PRO A 59 8.57 -16.31 3.44
C PRO A 59 7.72 -17.54 3.71
N GLU A 60 8.27 -18.51 4.43
CA GLU A 60 7.60 -19.78 4.79
C GLU A 60 6.37 -19.60 5.69
N ARG A 61 6.27 -18.47 6.39
CA ARG A 61 5.11 -18.13 7.21
C ARG A 61 4.14 -17.22 6.49
N CYS A 62 4.54 -16.63 5.35
CA CYS A 62 3.67 -15.74 4.61
C CYS A 62 2.60 -16.54 3.87
N ILE A 63 1.33 -16.26 4.20
CA ILE A 63 0.18 -16.93 3.56
C ILE A 63 -0.40 -16.12 2.40
N GLY A 64 0.25 -15.02 1.99
CA GLY A 64 -0.25 -14.17 0.89
C GLY A 64 -1.58 -13.45 1.16
N CYS A 65 -2.01 -13.30 2.42
CA CYS A 65 -3.32 -12.71 2.75
C CYS A 65 -3.46 -11.22 2.40
N GLY A 66 -2.33 -10.52 2.30
CA GLY A 66 -2.23 -9.14 1.87
C GLY A 66 -2.66 -8.06 2.86
N THR A 67 -3.06 -8.43 4.08
CA THR A 67 -3.42 -7.50 5.14
C THR A 67 -2.31 -6.48 5.45
N CYS A 68 -1.05 -6.93 5.46
CA CYS A 68 0.11 -6.07 5.72
C CYS A 68 0.32 -5.00 4.65
N ALA A 69 0.09 -5.33 3.37
CA ALA A 69 0.18 -4.36 2.29
C ALA A 69 -0.90 -3.29 2.45
N THR A 70 -2.15 -3.69 2.66
CA THR A 70 -3.27 -2.77 2.91
C THR A 70 -3.01 -1.85 4.10
N ALA A 71 -2.48 -2.39 5.20
CA ALA A 71 -2.15 -1.61 6.40
C ALA A 71 -1.01 -0.61 6.21
N CYS A 72 -0.11 -0.85 5.25
CA CYS A 72 1.08 -0.04 5.01
C CYS A 72 0.74 1.24 4.21
N PRO A 73 0.70 2.44 4.82
CA PRO A 73 0.29 3.67 4.12
C PRO A 73 1.28 4.11 3.03
N THR A 74 2.52 3.63 3.09
CA THR A 74 3.60 4.01 2.18
C THR A 74 3.64 3.15 0.92
N CYS A 75 2.85 2.07 0.85
CA CYS A 75 3.02 1.00 -0.14
C CYS A 75 4.47 0.45 -0.17
N ALA A 76 5.11 0.33 1.01
CA ALA A 76 6.38 -0.37 1.15
C ALA A 76 6.24 -1.90 1.04
N ILE A 77 5.01 -2.41 1.09
CA ILE A 77 4.72 -3.81 0.85
C ILE A 77 3.71 -3.87 -0.29
N GLU A 78 4.03 -4.65 -1.32
CA GLU A 78 3.16 -4.90 -2.48
C GLU A 78 2.87 -6.39 -2.57
N LEU A 79 1.65 -6.77 -2.99
CA LEU A 79 1.32 -8.16 -3.25
C LEU A 79 1.64 -8.55 -4.68
N ARG A 80 2.13 -9.77 -4.83
CA ARG A 80 2.40 -10.40 -6.13
C ARG A 80 1.39 -11.47 -6.52
N ASN A 81 0.58 -11.98 -5.57
CA ASN A 81 -0.37 -13.05 -5.87
C ASN A 81 -1.66 -12.97 -5.02
N PRO A 82 -2.78 -12.46 -5.56
CA PRO A 82 -2.87 -11.74 -6.83
C PRO A 82 -2.25 -10.35 -6.72
N THR A 83 -1.62 -9.93 -7.81
CA THR A 83 -1.23 -8.53 -8.05
C THR A 83 -2.45 -7.61 -8.01
N ASP A 84 -2.20 -6.31 -7.86
CA ASP A 84 -3.25 -5.29 -7.90
C ASP A 84 -4.03 -5.26 -9.22
N GLU A 85 -3.36 -5.57 -10.34
CA GLU A 85 -3.99 -5.67 -11.66
C GLU A 85 -4.92 -6.89 -11.75
N GLU A 86 -4.45 -8.06 -11.29
CA GLU A 86 -5.24 -9.28 -11.27
C GLU A 86 -6.46 -9.15 -10.36
N LEU A 87 -6.29 -8.53 -9.17
CA LEU A 87 -7.41 -8.22 -8.28
C LEU A 87 -8.42 -7.32 -8.99
N THR A 88 -7.95 -6.25 -9.65
CA THR A 88 -8.83 -5.34 -10.42
C THR A 88 -9.58 -6.10 -11.52
N ALA A 89 -8.91 -7.02 -12.21
CA ALA A 89 -9.54 -7.86 -13.23
C ALA A 89 -10.60 -8.80 -12.64
N GLN A 90 -10.34 -9.41 -11.47
CA GLN A 90 -11.33 -10.22 -10.74
C GLN A 90 -12.56 -9.41 -10.33
N LEU A 91 -12.36 -8.20 -9.79
CA LEU A 91 -13.46 -7.30 -9.42
C LEU A 91 -14.33 -6.97 -10.63
N LYS A 92 -13.73 -6.61 -11.76
CA LYS A 92 -14.47 -6.34 -13.01
C LYS A 92 -15.24 -7.57 -13.50
N ARG A 93 -14.65 -8.77 -13.43
CA ARG A 93 -15.35 -10.01 -13.78
C ARG A 93 -16.56 -10.24 -12.88
N SER A 94 -16.41 -10.05 -11.57
CA SER A 94 -17.53 -10.18 -10.63
C SER A 94 -18.62 -9.16 -10.91
N ILE A 95 -18.30 -7.89 -11.22
CA ILE A 95 -19.28 -6.87 -11.63
C ILE A 95 -20.10 -7.36 -12.84
N VAL A 96 -19.45 -7.88 -13.87
CA VAL A 96 -20.14 -8.36 -15.08
C VAL A 96 -21.00 -9.59 -14.78
N ALA A 97 -20.44 -10.59 -14.10
CA ALA A 97 -21.11 -11.84 -13.79
C ALA A 97 -22.37 -11.63 -12.93
N THR A 98 -22.28 -10.70 -11.97
CA THR A 98 -23.37 -10.37 -11.04
C THR A 98 -24.28 -9.25 -11.54
N LYS A 99 -24.11 -8.79 -12.79
CA LYS A 99 -24.88 -7.68 -13.38
C LYS A 99 -24.88 -6.39 -12.56
N GLY A 100 -23.71 -6.02 -12.02
CA GLY A 100 -23.51 -4.79 -11.26
C GLY A 100 -23.57 -4.96 -9.75
N HIS A 101 -23.62 -6.19 -9.23
CA HIS A 101 -23.72 -6.49 -7.79
C HIS A 101 -22.56 -7.36 -7.29
N PRO A 102 -21.30 -6.92 -7.44
CA PRO A 102 -20.10 -7.71 -7.16
C PRO A 102 -20.07 -8.24 -5.74
N VAL A 103 -19.55 -9.46 -5.60
CA VAL A 103 -19.31 -10.09 -4.31
C VAL A 103 -17.81 -10.33 -4.18
N ILE A 104 -17.21 -9.82 -3.11
CA ILE A 104 -15.85 -10.13 -2.71
C ILE A 104 -15.93 -11.01 -1.47
N VAL A 105 -15.31 -12.17 -1.52
CA VAL A 105 -15.42 -13.18 -0.47
C VAL A 105 -14.04 -13.70 -0.08
N CYS A 106 -13.80 -13.90 1.22
CA CYS A 106 -12.56 -14.54 1.66
C CYS A 106 -12.63 -16.08 1.58
N GLU A 107 -11.49 -16.72 1.36
CA GLU A 107 -11.38 -18.18 1.27
C GLU A 107 -11.93 -18.89 2.51
N THR A 108 -11.68 -18.36 3.72
CA THR A 108 -12.21 -18.94 4.96
C THR A 108 -13.74 -18.94 5.00
N ALA A 109 -14.38 -17.84 4.56
CA ALA A 109 -15.84 -17.75 4.52
C ALA A 109 -16.42 -18.72 3.47
N LEU A 110 -15.76 -18.82 2.33
CA LEU A 110 -16.17 -19.69 1.23
C LEU A 110 -16.04 -21.17 1.60
N ALA A 111 -14.92 -21.54 2.25
CA ALA A 111 -14.70 -22.88 2.76
C ALA A 111 -15.73 -23.27 3.84
N ALA A 112 -16.06 -22.34 4.75
CA ALA A 112 -17.12 -22.55 5.74
C ALA A 112 -18.51 -22.74 5.10
N ALA A 113 -18.75 -22.13 3.94
CA ALA A 113 -19.96 -22.33 3.14
C ALA A 113 -19.92 -23.60 2.27
N GLY A 114 -18.83 -24.38 2.29
CA GLY A 114 -18.68 -25.62 1.53
C GLY A 114 -18.58 -25.41 0.01
N VAL A 115 -18.02 -24.28 -0.42
CA VAL A 115 -17.79 -23.93 -1.83
C VAL A 115 -16.28 -23.86 -2.08
N ALA A 116 -15.79 -24.51 -3.13
CA ALA A 116 -14.38 -24.36 -3.52
C ALA A 116 -14.18 -23.03 -4.26
N SER A 117 -13.00 -22.42 -4.14
CA SER A 117 -12.69 -21.14 -4.80
C SER A 117 -12.90 -21.18 -6.32
N ALA A 118 -12.64 -22.34 -6.96
CA ALA A 118 -12.86 -22.55 -8.39
C ALA A 118 -14.35 -22.53 -8.80
N ASP A 119 -15.25 -22.86 -7.88
CA ASP A 119 -16.70 -22.93 -8.13
C ASP A 119 -17.40 -21.57 -7.90
N ALA A 120 -16.74 -20.65 -7.20
CA ALA A 120 -17.24 -19.30 -6.91
C ALA A 120 -16.95 -18.32 -8.06
N VAL A 121 -17.24 -18.73 -9.30
CA VAL A 121 -16.87 -18.02 -10.54
C VAL A 121 -17.41 -16.59 -10.65
N ASP A 122 -18.53 -16.31 -10.00
CA ASP A 122 -19.18 -14.99 -10.03
C ASP A 122 -18.65 -14.03 -8.94
N ALA A 123 -17.82 -14.54 -8.01
CA ALA A 123 -17.25 -13.77 -6.92
C ALA A 123 -15.76 -13.45 -7.16
N CYS A 124 -15.29 -12.35 -6.56
CA CYS A 124 -13.87 -12.10 -6.39
C CYS A 124 -13.41 -12.79 -5.10
N VAL A 125 -12.71 -13.91 -5.25
CA VAL A 125 -12.19 -14.68 -4.12
C VAL A 125 -10.80 -14.16 -3.74
N VAL A 126 -10.62 -13.81 -2.48
CA VAL A 126 -9.33 -13.38 -1.92
C VAL A 126 -8.95 -14.26 -0.73
N PRO A 127 -7.66 -14.46 -0.43
CA PRO A 127 -7.29 -15.25 0.76
C PRO A 127 -7.84 -14.64 2.06
N CYS A 128 -7.83 -13.31 2.16
CA CYS A 128 -8.46 -12.57 3.24
C CYS A 128 -9.06 -11.26 2.74
N LEU A 129 -10.19 -10.83 3.30
CA LEU A 129 -10.74 -9.50 3.03
C LEU A 129 -9.79 -8.36 3.44
N GLY A 130 -8.82 -8.63 4.33
CA GLY A 130 -7.76 -7.67 4.67
C GLY A 130 -6.92 -7.22 3.47
N ARG A 131 -6.97 -7.96 2.35
CA ARG A 131 -6.37 -7.56 1.05
C ARG A 131 -7.04 -6.35 0.40
N ILE A 132 -8.31 -6.13 0.69
CA ILE A 132 -9.11 -5.09 0.03
C ILE A 132 -8.76 -3.74 0.65
N ASP A 133 -8.45 -2.77 -0.20
CA ASP A 133 -8.14 -1.39 0.18
C ASP A 133 -9.20 -0.40 -0.33
N GLU A 134 -9.12 0.85 0.13
CA GLU A 134 -10.08 1.90 -0.22
C GLU A 134 -10.19 2.11 -1.73
N SER A 135 -9.07 2.04 -2.45
CA SER A 135 -9.07 2.28 -3.90
C SER A 135 -9.73 1.14 -4.66
N ALA A 136 -9.68 -0.10 -4.17
CA ALA A 136 -10.44 -1.21 -4.74
C ALA A 136 -11.96 -0.99 -4.60
N LEU A 137 -12.42 -0.59 -3.40
CA LEU A 137 -13.84 -0.34 -3.14
C LEU A 137 -14.38 0.89 -3.88
N VAL A 138 -13.63 2.00 -3.86
CA VAL A 138 -13.97 3.18 -4.66
C VAL A 138 -13.94 2.87 -6.16
N GLY A 139 -13.04 1.98 -6.59
CA GLY A 139 -12.98 1.47 -7.95
C GLY A 139 -14.29 0.80 -8.40
N LEU A 140 -15.01 0.11 -7.52
CA LEU A 140 -16.32 -0.49 -7.85
C LEU A 140 -17.33 0.56 -8.30
N ALA A 141 -17.38 1.72 -7.62
CA ALA A 141 -18.25 2.84 -8.01
C ALA A 141 -17.80 3.43 -9.35
N ALA A 142 -16.50 3.61 -9.56
CA ALA A 142 -15.95 4.09 -10.82
C ALA A 142 -16.26 3.13 -12.00
N TYR A 143 -16.37 1.83 -11.74
CA TYR A 143 -16.80 0.81 -12.69
C TYR A 143 -18.33 0.62 -12.76
N ARG A 144 -19.10 1.54 -12.17
CA ARG A 144 -20.58 1.57 -12.22
C ARG A 144 -21.25 0.34 -11.60
N ALA A 145 -20.67 -0.23 -10.56
CA ALA A 145 -21.39 -1.17 -9.69
C ALA A 145 -22.54 -0.44 -8.95
N PHE A 146 -23.63 -1.15 -8.70
CA PHE A 146 -24.80 -0.63 -7.98
C PHE A 146 -24.67 -0.80 -6.47
N ASP A 147 -24.13 -1.95 -6.04
CA ASP A 147 -23.74 -2.25 -4.67
C ASP A 147 -22.46 -3.10 -4.64
N ALA A 148 -21.96 -3.39 -3.45
CA ALA A 148 -20.87 -4.33 -3.25
C ALA A 148 -21.08 -5.10 -1.95
N THR A 149 -20.96 -6.43 -2.02
CA THR A 149 -20.99 -7.30 -0.84
C THR A 149 -19.59 -7.78 -0.51
N LEU A 150 -19.14 -7.53 0.72
CA LEU A 150 -17.94 -8.06 1.32
C LEU A 150 -18.32 -9.18 2.29
N ALA A 151 -18.12 -10.43 1.87
CA ALA A 151 -18.45 -11.60 2.66
C ALA A 151 -17.21 -12.12 3.40
N CYS A 152 -17.18 -11.93 4.72
CA CYS A 152 -16.26 -12.61 5.62
C CYS A 152 -17.02 -13.70 6.39
N GLY A 153 -16.32 -14.60 7.08
CA GLY A 153 -16.93 -15.43 8.12
C GLY A 153 -16.90 -14.70 9.45
N SER A 154 -16.99 -15.45 10.56
CA SER A 154 -16.82 -14.90 11.90
C SER A 154 -15.33 -14.55 12.15
N CYS A 155 -14.95 -13.33 11.75
CA CYS A 155 -13.56 -12.87 11.79
C CYS A 155 -12.98 -12.78 13.21
N GLU A 156 -13.80 -12.62 14.24
CA GLU A 156 -13.34 -12.51 15.63
C GLU A 156 -12.66 -13.79 16.12
N THR A 157 -13.12 -14.95 15.63
CA THR A 157 -12.57 -16.27 15.95
C THR A 157 -11.71 -16.84 14.81
N CYS A 158 -11.46 -16.05 13.76
CA CYS A 158 -10.71 -16.47 12.59
C CYS A 158 -9.18 -16.37 12.85
N PRO A 159 -8.37 -17.30 12.31
CA PRO A 159 -6.90 -17.15 12.30
C PRO A 159 -6.40 -15.85 11.64
N HIS A 160 -7.27 -15.17 10.90
CA HIS A 160 -6.98 -13.90 10.21
C HIS A 160 -7.72 -12.71 10.85
N ALA A 161 -8.00 -12.75 12.16
CA ALA A 161 -8.72 -11.69 12.87
C ALA A 161 -8.23 -10.25 12.58
N PRO A 162 -6.91 -9.96 12.52
CA PRO A 162 -6.43 -8.63 12.12
C PRO A 162 -6.91 -8.18 10.73
N GLY A 163 -7.05 -9.13 9.78
CA GLY A 163 -7.55 -8.86 8.45
C GLY A 163 -9.03 -8.47 8.44
N GLY A 164 -9.86 -9.10 9.27
CA GLY A 164 -11.26 -8.73 9.42
C GLY A 164 -11.44 -7.35 10.06
N ALA A 165 -10.64 -7.03 11.08
CA ALA A 165 -10.63 -5.70 11.69
C ALA A 165 -10.23 -4.63 10.66
N LEU A 166 -9.16 -4.87 9.89
CA LEU A 166 -8.72 -3.96 8.84
C LEU A 166 -9.77 -3.78 7.74
N ALA A 167 -10.42 -4.85 7.30
CA ALA A 167 -11.47 -4.79 6.28
C ALA A 167 -12.65 -3.90 6.71
N ARG A 168 -13.03 -3.93 7.99
CA ARG A 168 -14.07 -3.04 8.54
C ARG A 168 -13.66 -1.57 8.49
N GLU A 169 -12.42 -1.27 8.87
CA GLU A 169 -11.88 0.09 8.79
C GLU A 169 -11.78 0.59 7.34
N VAL A 170 -11.32 -0.26 6.42
CA VAL A 170 -11.28 0.04 4.97
C VAL A 170 -12.69 0.33 4.45
N ALA A 171 -13.68 -0.51 4.78
CA ALA A 171 -15.05 -0.34 4.34
C ALA A 171 -15.65 0.97 4.87
N ALA A 172 -15.40 1.33 6.14
CA ALA A 172 -15.83 2.61 6.70
C ALA A 172 -15.18 3.80 5.98
N SER A 173 -13.85 3.77 5.79
CA SER A 173 -13.09 4.79 5.06
C SER A 173 -13.57 4.95 3.61
N ALA A 174 -13.82 3.85 2.90
CA ALA A 174 -14.35 3.87 1.54
C ALA A 174 -15.77 4.43 1.47
N LYS A 175 -16.65 4.08 2.41
CA LYS A 175 -18.00 4.66 2.51
C LYS A 175 -17.96 6.16 2.70
N ASN A 176 -17.09 6.66 3.57
CA ASN A 176 -16.91 8.11 3.78
C ASN A 176 -16.45 8.80 2.49
N LEU A 177 -15.47 8.22 1.79
CA LEU A 177 -15.01 8.73 0.49
C LEU A 177 -16.13 8.74 -0.55
N LEU A 178 -16.88 7.65 -0.68
CA LEU A 178 -17.99 7.54 -1.63
C LEU A 178 -19.11 8.54 -1.33
N ALA A 179 -19.47 8.71 -0.06
CA ALA A 179 -20.47 9.69 0.38
C ALA A 179 -20.01 11.12 0.10
N ALA A 180 -18.75 11.45 0.43
CA ALA A 180 -18.17 12.77 0.17
C ALA A 180 -18.10 13.11 -1.32
N PHE A 181 -18.09 12.09 -2.20
CA PHE A 181 -18.12 12.21 -3.65
C PHE A 181 -19.49 11.90 -4.27
N GLY A 182 -20.58 11.91 -3.49
CA GLY A 182 -21.93 11.81 -4.02
C GLY A 182 -22.27 10.47 -4.69
N SER A 183 -21.54 9.40 -4.36
CA SER A 183 -21.84 8.06 -4.89
C SER A 183 -23.06 7.46 -4.20
N SER A 184 -23.89 6.76 -4.97
CA SER A 184 -24.98 5.92 -4.46
C SER A 184 -24.56 4.47 -4.17
N LEU A 185 -23.29 4.09 -4.41
CA LEU A 185 -22.81 2.72 -4.19
C LEU A 185 -22.95 2.37 -2.70
N SER A 186 -23.72 1.33 -2.38
CA SER A 186 -23.77 0.75 -1.05
C SER A 186 -22.69 -0.34 -0.89
N ILE A 187 -22.02 -0.37 0.26
CA ILE A 187 -21.06 -1.41 0.61
C ILE A 187 -21.58 -2.13 1.85
N GLU A 188 -21.86 -3.42 1.72
CA GLU A 188 -22.29 -4.26 2.83
C GLU A 188 -21.16 -5.21 3.24
N LEU A 189 -20.89 -5.31 4.55
CA LEU A 189 -20.01 -6.32 5.10
C LEU A 189 -20.86 -7.32 5.88
N THR A 190 -20.76 -8.60 5.54
CA THR A 190 -21.62 -9.65 6.06
C THR A 190 -20.81 -10.88 6.44
N GLU A 191 -21.29 -11.64 7.43
CA GLU A 191 -20.70 -12.91 7.85
C GLU A 191 -21.15 -14.10 6.98
N ARG A 192 -22.14 -13.88 6.11
CA ARG A 192 -22.76 -14.94 5.32
C ARG A 192 -22.39 -14.78 3.85
N VAL A 193 -21.94 -15.87 3.25
CA VAL A 193 -21.75 -15.94 1.80
C VAL A 193 -23.12 -15.86 1.11
N PRO A 194 -23.36 -14.91 0.19
CA PRO A 194 -24.66 -14.76 -0.46
C PRO A 194 -25.09 -15.98 -1.28
N ASP A 195 -26.38 -16.31 -1.28
CA ASP A 195 -26.95 -17.45 -1.99
C ASP A 195 -26.58 -17.50 -3.48
N ARG A 196 -26.43 -16.34 -4.14
CA ARG A 196 -26.01 -16.25 -5.55
C ARG A 196 -24.64 -16.88 -5.81
N VAL A 197 -23.74 -16.83 -4.83
CA VAL A 197 -22.42 -17.47 -4.90
C VAL A 197 -22.54 -18.97 -4.59
N LEU A 198 -23.52 -19.37 -3.77
CA LEU A 198 -23.79 -20.78 -3.45
C LEU A 198 -24.51 -21.51 -4.60
N ALA A 199 -25.34 -20.79 -5.37
CA ALA A 199 -26.19 -21.31 -6.45
C ALA A 199 -25.40 -21.71 -7.71
N SER A 200 -24.13 -21.30 -7.85
CA SER A 200 -23.25 -21.79 -8.92
C SER A 200 -23.09 -23.32 -8.88
N ARG A 201 -23.33 -23.95 -7.71
CA ARG A 201 -23.39 -25.42 -7.54
C ARG A 201 -24.53 -26.07 -8.34
N SER A 202 -25.64 -25.36 -8.58
CA SER A 202 -26.89 -25.95 -9.09
C SER A 202 -26.97 -26.00 -10.62
N GLY A 203 -26.13 -25.24 -11.33
CA GLY A 203 -26.18 -25.12 -12.80
C GLY A 203 -25.48 -26.24 -13.57
N ALA A 204 -24.65 -27.07 -12.90
CA ALA A 204 -23.85 -28.10 -13.56
C ALA A 204 -24.60 -29.43 -13.80
N SER A 205 -25.86 -29.57 -13.38
CA SER A 205 -26.62 -30.84 -13.48
C SER A 205 -27.89 -30.78 -14.34
N ALA A 206 -28.30 -29.62 -14.86
CA ALA A 206 -29.63 -29.47 -15.47
C ALA A 206 -29.67 -28.75 -16.83
N ARG A 207 -28.73 -29.06 -17.76
CA ARG A 207 -28.96 -28.81 -19.19
C ARG A 207 -29.12 -30.14 -19.91
N GLY A 208 -30.32 -30.31 -20.45
CA GLY A 208 -30.90 -31.60 -20.80
C GLY A 208 -30.35 -32.23 -22.07
N ARG A 209 -30.57 -33.55 -22.10
CA ARG A 209 -30.40 -34.46 -23.22
C ARG A 209 -31.22 -33.97 -24.42
N GLY A 210 -30.57 -33.36 -25.40
CA GLY A 210 -31.10 -33.07 -26.73
C GLY A 210 -30.36 -33.90 -27.77
N ARG A 211 -31.11 -34.74 -28.50
CA ARG A 211 -30.62 -35.76 -29.43
C ARG A 211 -29.77 -35.18 -30.59
N GLY A 212 -28.57 -35.73 -30.75
CA GLY A 212 -28.00 -36.20 -32.02
C GLY A 212 -27.53 -35.17 -33.06
N ARG A 213 -26.21 -35.07 -33.24
CA ARG A 213 -25.51 -35.54 -34.45
C ARG A 213 -24.00 -35.57 -34.21
N SER A 214 -23.41 -36.61 -34.77
CA SER A 214 -22.07 -37.16 -34.60
C SER A 214 -20.92 -36.19 -34.89
N CYS A 215 -19.88 -36.21 -34.05
CA CYS A 215 -18.50 -36.21 -34.50
C CYS A 215 -17.63 -36.97 -33.50
N GLU A 216 -16.69 -37.73 -34.04
CA GLU A 216 -16.00 -38.86 -33.42
C GLU A 216 -15.11 -38.43 -32.24
N VAL A 217 -15.21 -39.16 -31.13
CA VAL A 217 -14.27 -39.08 -30.02
C VAL A 217 -13.01 -39.83 -30.44
N ARG A 218 -11.90 -39.12 -30.53
CA ARG A 218 -10.57 -39.72 -30.43
C ARG A 218 -10.10 -39.56 -28.99
N ASP A 219 -9.89 -40.69 -28.33
CA ASP A 219 -9.23 -40.76 -27.03
C ASP A 219 -7.82 -40.16 -27.15
N ALA A 220 -7.51 -39.22 -26.26
CA ALA A 220 -6.14 -38.76 -26.02
C ALA A 220 -5.88 -38.82 -24.52
N ASP A 221 -5.62 -40.04 -24.05
CA ASP A 221 -4.85 -40.26 -22.83
C ASP A 221 -3.42 -39.78 -23.10
N GLY A 222 -2.95 -38.82 -22.31
CA GLY A 222 -1.70 -38.10 -22.58
C GLY A 222 -1.30 -37.20 -21.42
N GLY A 223 -1.08 -37.79 -20.24
CA GLY A 223 -0.42 -37.10 -19.13
C GLY A 223 0.95 -36.55 -19.58
N MET A 224 1.18 -35.26 -19.35
CA MET A 224 2.45 -34.60 -19.68
C MET A 224 3.61 -35.29 -18.95
N GLY A 225 4.57 -35.80 -19.72
CA GLY A 225 5.78 -36.41 -19.17
C GLY A 225 6.67 -35.38 -18.48
N ARG A 226 7.38 -35.79 -17.42
CA ARG A 226 8.33 -34.96 -16.64
C ARG A 226 9.29 -34.13 -17.51
N ARG A 227 9.73 -34.63 -18.67
CA ARG A 227 10.61 -33.88 -19.60
C ARG A 227 9.92 -32.70 -20.29
N GLU A 228 8.63 -32.80 -20.59
CA GLU A 228 7.87 -31.69 -21.19
C GLU A 228 7.57 -30.61 -20.15
N PHE A 229 7.34 -31.01 -18.89
CA PHE A 229 7.24 -30.08 -17.76
C PHE A 229 8.52 -29.25 -17.58
N PHE A 230 9.70 -29.88 -17.60
CA PHE A 230 10.98 -29.16 -17.49
C PHE A 230 11.30 -28.28 -18.71
N LYS A 231 10.81 -28.64 -19.90
CA LYS A 231 10.99 -27.82 -21.11
C LYS A 231 10.08 -26.59 -21.10
N SER A 232 8.82 -26.75 -20.69
CA SER A 232 7.87 -25.64 -20.48
C SER A 232 8.35 -24.66 -19.41
N ALA A 233 8.88 -25.17 -18.29
CA ALA A 233 9.46 -24.34 -17.23
C ALA A 233 10.69 -23.53 -17.71
N LYS A 234 11.54 -24.13 -18.57
CA LYS A 234 12.70 -23.46 -19.17
C LYS A 234 12.27 -22.38 -20.18
N ASP A 235 11.24 -22.64 -20.98
CA ASP A 235 10.72 -21.71 -21.97
C ASP A 235 9.91 -20.56 -21.34
N ALA A 236 9.28 -20.79 -20.18
CA ALA A 236 8.66 -19.74 -19.36
C ALA A 236 9.72 -18.85 -18.68
N SER A 237 10.79 -19.46 -18.16
CA SER A 237 11.91 -18.75 -17.54
C SER A 237 12.71 -17.91 -18.54
N ALA A 238 12.91 -18.42 -19.77
CA ALA A 238 13.54 -17.67 -20.86
C ALA A 238 12.68 -16.49 -21.35
N ARG A 239 11.34 -16.65 -21.36
CA ARG A 239 10.40 -15.57 -21.71
C ARG A 239 10.31 -14.50 -20.63
N ALA A 240 10.34 -14.89 -19.35
CA ALA A 240 10.40 -13.97 -18.22
C ALA A 240 11.73 -13.18 -18.19
N ALA A 241 12.85 -13.84 -18.48
CA ALA A 241 14.15 -13.20 -18.62
C ALA A 241 14.19 -12.25 -19.84
N GLY A 242 13.61 -12.64 -20.97
CA GLY A 242 13.54 -11.79 -22.18
C GLY A 242 12.65 -10.55 -22.01
N ALA A 243 11.55 -10.67 -21.26
CA ALA A 243 10.66 -9.54 -20.97
C ALA A 243 11.30 -8.54 -20.00
N ALA A 244 12.05 -9.01 -18.99
CA ALA A 244 12.78 -8.15 -18.07
C ALA A 244 13.93 -7.35 -18.73
N VAL A 245 14.54 -7.90 -19.79
CA VAL A 245 15.63 -7.24 -20.53
C VAL A 245 15.11 -6.21 -21.55
N ALA A 246 13.87 -6.35 -22.04
CA ALA A 246 13.28 -5.43 -23.00
C ALA A 246 12.78 -4.11 -22.36
N GLU A 247 12.40 -4.13 -21.08
CA GLU A 247 11.85 -2.94 -20.38
C GLU A 247 12.95 -2.05 -19.75
N GLY A 248 14.20 -2.53 -19.68
CA GLY A 248 15.33 -1.81 -19.07
C GLY A 248 16.13 -0.88 -19.99
N LEU A 249 15.77 -0.76 -21.28
CA LEU A 249 16.58 -0.01 -22.27
C LEU A 249 16.14 1.46 -22.48
N GLY A 250 15.34 2.00 -21.55
CA GLY A 250 15.07 3.44 -21.46
C GLY A 250 16.09 4.17 -20.58
N ALA A 251 17.31 4.35 -21.10
CA ALA A 251 18.37 5.26 -20.62
C ALA A 251 18.51 5.46 -19.09
N ALA A 252 19.10 4.47 -18.41
CA ALA A 252 19.74 4.68 -17.10
C ALA A 252 21.25 4.95 -17.28
N ASP A 253 21.75 5.98 -16.61
CA ASP A 253 23.16 6.37 -16.55
C ASP A 253 24.03 5.22 -16.00
N PRO A 254 25.02 4.71 -16.75
CA PRO A 254 25.77 3.53 -16.37
C PRO A 254 26.99 3.91 -15.52
N ALA A 255 26.82 4.04 -14.19
CA ALA A 255 27.84 3.77 -13.16
C ALA A 255 27.45 4.28 -11.76
N LEU A 256 26.35 3.79 -11.18
CA LEU A 256 26.16 3.86 -9.74
C LEU A 256 25.81 2.48 -9.23
N GLU A 257 26.73 1.86 -8.47
CA GLU A 257 26.36 0.74 -7.62
C GLU A 257 25.12 1.11 -6.80
N PRO A 258 24.14 0.21 -6.63
CA PRO A 258 22.94 0.51 -5.87
C PRO A 258 23.35 0.89 -4.44
N VAL A 259 23.22 2.18 -4.14
CA VAL A 259 23.51 2.73 -2.82
C VAL A 259 22.53 2.07 -1.85
N HIS A 260 23.04 1.30 -0.89
CA HIS A 260 22.24 0.66 0.15
C HIS A 260 21.23 1.66 0.73
N VAL A 261 19.99 1.24 1.02
CA VAL A 261 18.89 2.13 1.47
C VAL A 261 19.28 2.97 2.69
N ALA A 262 20.23 2.46 3.49
CA ALA A 262 20.86 3.12 4.63
C ALA A 262 21.63 4.42 4.29
N TYR A 263 22.11 4.61 3.06
CA TYR A 263 22.95 5.74 2.64
C TYR A 263 22.24 6.70 1.67
N ARG A 264 20.96 6.99 1.93
CA ARG A 264 20.20 7.95 1.13
C ARG A 264 20.89 9.30 1.04
N LYS A 265 21.20 9.70 -0.18
CA LYS A 265 21.74 11.03 -0.48
C LYS A 265 20.68 12.08 -0.19
N VAL A 266 21.05 13.05 0.64
CA VAL A 266 20.25 14.26 0.84
C VAL A 266 20.26 15.06 -0.46
N GLY A 267 19.08 15.46 -0.93
CA GLY A 267 18.93 16.26 -2.14
C GLY A 267 19.48 17.67 -1.99
N PRO A 268 19.62 18.42 -3.09
CA PRO A 268 20.15 19.80 -3.07
C PRO A 268 19.36 20.77 -2.18
N ASP A 269 18.06 20.52 -1.99
CA ASP A 269 17.16 21.29 -1.13
C ASP A 269 17.21 20.85 0.36
N GLY A 270 18.12 19.95 0.70
CA GLY A 270 18.28 19.41 2.03
C GLY A 270 17.11 18.50 2.44
N THR A 271 16.44 17.83 1.51
CA THR A 271 15.37 16.84 1.78
C THR A 271 15.81 15.42 1.38
N LEU A 272 15.10 14.40 1.89
CA LEU A 272 15.31 13.01 1.48
C LEU A 272 14.49 12.67 0.22
N SER A 273 14.82 11.57 -0.46
CA SER A 273 14.09 11.15 -1.67
C SER A 273 12.59 10.99 -1.45
N HIS A 274 11.79 11.59 -2.33
CA HIS A 274 10.34 11.54 -2.28
C HIS A 274 9.77 10.44 -3.16
N PHE A 275 8.62 9.88 -2.80
CA PHE A 275 7.88 8.92 -3.63
C PHE A 275 6.37 9.15 -3.52
N VAL A 276 5.61 8.58 -4.46
CA VAL A 276 4.15 8.61 -4.45
C VAL A 276 3.65 7.17 -4.34
N PRO A 277 2.90 6.80 -3.29
CA PRO A 277 2.32 5.47 -3.18
C PRO A 277 1.38 5.17 -4.35
N THR A 278 1.54 4.01 -4.98
CA THR A 278 0.76 3.57 -6.16
C THR A 278 -0.74 3.56 -5.89
N ARG A 279 -1.17 3.04 -4.73
CA ARG A 279 -2.59 3.04 -4.32
C ARG A 279 -3.20 4.44 -4.24
N ARG A 280 -2.42 5.46 -3.90
CA ARG A 280 -2.89 6.85 -3.84
C ARG A 280 -3.26 7.35 -5.24
N VAL A 281 -2.39 7.08 -6.22
CA VAL A 281 -2.63 7.44 -7.62
C VAL A 281 -3.90 6.76 -8.12
N ARG A 282 -4.05 5.46 -7.83
CA ARG A 282 -5.24 4.68 -8.17
C ARG A 282 -6.51 5.25 -7.54
N LEU A 283 -6.49 5.60 -6.26
CA LEU A 283 -7.63 6.18 -5.56
C LEU A 283 -8.12 7.47 -6.23
N TYR A 284 -7.24 8.45 -6.46
CA TYR A 284 -7.66 9.70 -7.13
C TYR A 284 -8.14 9.45 -8.55
N ASN A 285 -7.52 8.51 -9.27
CA ASN A 285 -7.95 8.12 -10.61
C ASN A 285 -9.34 7.48 -10.65
N TYR A 286 -9.81 6.89 -9.55
CA TYR A 286 -11.18 6.41 -9.44
C TYR A 286 -12.14 7.48 -8.96
N LEU A 287 -11.76 8.29 -7.96
CA LEU A 287 -12.61 9.35 -7.42
C LEU A 287 -13.06 10.36 -8.48
N ARG A 288 -12.24 10.66 -9.50
CA ARG A 288 -12.65 11.51 -10.64
C ARG A 288 -13.83 10.97 -11.45
N HIS A 289 -14.15 9.68 -11.31
CA HIS A 289 -15.25 8.99 -11.99
C HIS A 289 -16.42 8.66 -11.04
N VAL A 290 -16.32 9.06 -9.78
CA VAL A 290 -17.37 8.89 -8.76
C VAL A 290 -18.15 10.20 -8.65
N GLY A 291 -19.48 10.09 -8.58
CA GLY A 291 -20.47 11.19 -8.48
C GLY A 291 -20.09 12.45 -9.26
N ASP A 292 -20.46 12.51 -10.53
CA ASP A 292 -20.18 13.61 -11.49
C ASP A 292 -18.72 14.13 -11.52
N GLY A 293 -17.78 13.44 -10.88
CA GLY A 293 -16.40 13.86 -10.68
C GLY A 293 -16.23 15.05 -9.73
N GLN A 294 -17.26 15.45 -8.98
CA GLN A 294 -17.19 16.56 -8.02
C GLN A 294 -17.64 16.13 -6.63
N PRO A 295 -16.84 16.45 -5.59
CA PRO A 295 -17.23 16.18 -4.21
C PRO A 295 -18.39 17.08 -3.78
N VAL A 296 -19.26 16.52 -2.93
CA VAL A 296 -20.48 17.15 -2.40
C VAL A 296 -20.37 17.53 -0.92
N ALA A 297 -19.36 17.01 -0.22
CA ALA A 297 -19.09 17.35 1.18
C ALA A 297 -18.04 18.47 1.29
N ASP A 298 -17.97 19.11 2.46
CA ASP A 298 -16.93 20.11 2.78
C ASP A 298 -15.64 19.47 3.31
N GLU A 299 -15.76 18.33 3.98
CA GLU A 299 -14.67 17.55 4.57
C GLU A 299 -14.93 16.06 4.46
N VAL A 300 -13.86 15.26 4.61
CA VAL A 300 -13.93 13.80 4.57
C VAL A 300 -13.00 13.18 5.60
N GLU A 301 -13.53 12.24 6.38
CA GLU A 301 -12.74 11.39 7.29
C GLU A 301 -12.23 10.16 6.53
N THR A 302 -10.92 9.98 6.48
CA THR A 302 -10.29 8.87 5.76
C THR A 302 -8.96 8.46 6.37
N ARG A 303 -8.56 7.21 6.13
CA ARG A 303 -7.31 6.61 6.66
C ARG A 303 -6.10 6.79 5.73
N VAL A 304 -6.32 7.25 4.50
CA VAL A 304 -5.29 7.22 3.44
C VAL A 304 -4.75 8.59 3.04
N ILE A 305 -5.44 9.67 3.41
CA ILE A 305 -5.06 11.07 3.12
C ILE A 305 -5.25 11.90 4.37
N GLY A 306 -4.26 12.68 4.78
CA GLY A 306 -4.30 13.40 6.06
C GLY A 306 -4.05 14.90 5.95
N ALA A 307 -4.55 15.63 6.93
CA ALA A 307 -4.27 17.04 7.14
C ALA A 307 -3.38 17.23 8.36
N VAL A 308 -2.31 18.01 8.21
CA VAL A 308 -1.40 18.38 9.30
C VAL A 308 -1.81 19.72 9.89
N SER A 309 -1.79 19.83 11.21
CA SER A 309 -1.78 21.08 11.95
C SER A 309 -0.45 21.25 12.68
N ILE A 310 0.00 22.50 12.83
CA ILE A 310 1.24 22.85 13.56
C ILE A 310 0.92 23.92 14.59
N ASP A 311 1.22 23.64 15.85
CA ASP A 311 1.15 24.59 16.97
C ASP A 311 2.33 25.58 16.85
N ALA A 312 2.01 26.83 16.50
CA ALA A 312 2.99 27.89 16.27
C ALA A 312 3.75 28.28 17.55
N GLU A 313 3.16 28.12 18.73
CA GLU A 313 3.79 28.48 20.01
C GLU A 313 4.80 27.42 20.44
N LYS A 314 4.53 26.14 20.16
CA LYS A 314 5.47 25.04 20.43
C LYS A 314 6.55 24.89 19.37
N CYS A 315 6.25 25.27 18.12
CA CYS A 315 7.14 25.01 17.00
C CYS A 315 8.47 25.76 17.11
N SER A 316 9.57 25.02 17.19
CA SER A 316 10.93 25.60 17.18
C SER A 316 11.46 25.94 15.78
N SER A 317 10.60 25.88 14.75
CA SER A 317 10.92 26.32 13.38
C SER A 317 12.10 25.58 12.71
N CYS A 318 12.40 24.35 13.14
CA CYS A 318 13.51 23.53 12.64
C CYS A 318 13.28 22.96 11.23
N ARG A 319 12.02 22.92 10.74
CA ARG A 319 11.60 22.36 9.45
C ARG A 319 11.97 20.89 9.20
N MET A 320 12.27 20.11 10.25
CA MET A 320 12.53 18.66 10.14
C MET A 320 11.33 17.91 9.55
N CYS A 321 10.11 18.35 9.84
CA CYS A 321 8.90 17.82 9.24
C CYS A 321 8.89 17.86 7.71
N ALA A 322 9.52 18.87 7.09
CA ALA A 322 9.68 18.97 5.65
C ALA A 322 10.82 18.09 5.14
N VAL A 323 11.95 18.03 5.86
CA VAL A 323 13.14 17.24 5.48
C VAL A 323 12.82 15.76 5.34
N PHE A 324 12.08 15.20 6.30
CA PHE A 324 11.79 13.76 6.37
C PHE A 324 10.45 13.38 5.76
N CYS A 325 9.66 14.31 5.25
CA CYS A 325 8.35 14.00 4.66
C CYS A 325 8.54 13.06 3.45
N PRO A 326 8.10 11.79 3.50
CA PRO A 326 8.45 10.81 2.47
C PRO A 326 7.83 11.09 1.10
N THR A 327 6.72 11.83 1.08
CA THR A 327 6.00 12.18 -0.15
C THR A 327 6.20 13.63 -0.58
N GLY A 328 6.95 14.43 0.20
CA GLY A 328 7.04 15.87 -0.01
C GLY A 328 5.72 16.61 0.23
N ALA A 329 4.79 16.03 1.01
CA ALA A 329 3.55 16.69 1.42
C ALA A 329 3.79 17.92 2.29
N ILE A 330 4.94 18.02 2.97
CA ILE A 330 5.39 19.20 3.68
C ILE A 330 6.66 19.69 2.98
N LYS A 331 6.66 20.93 2.48
CA LYS A 331 7.82 21.54 1.82
C LYS A 331 8.27 22.79 2.57
N LYS A 332 9.57 23.07 2.56
CA LYS A 332 10.14 24.29 3.11
C LYS A 332 9.72 25.48 2.23
N ILE A 333 9.46 26.62 2.85
CA ILE A 333 9.31 27.91 2.16
C ILE A 333 10.23 28.93 2.85
N ASP A 334 10.86 29.77 2.03
CA ASP A 334 11.81 30.80 2.44
C ASP A 334 11.88 31.91 1.36
N GLU A 335 10.72 32.43 0.98
CA GLU A 335 10.53 33.38 -0.12
C GLU A 335 9.56 34.49 0.32
N ASP A 336 9.64 35.67 -0.29
CA ASP A 336 8.74 36.81 -0.05
C ASP A 336 8.60 37.21 1.43
N GLY A 337 9.69 37.07 2.20
CA GLY A 337 9.70 37.37 3.64
C GLY A 337 9.00 36.31 4.51
N VAL A 338 8.46 35.25 3.93
CA VAL A 338 7.81 34.15 4.65
C VAL A 338 8.80 33.00 4.86
N PHE A 339 9.14 32.75 6.11
CA PHE A 339 9.89 31.58 6.53
C PHE A 339 8.93 30.54 7.11
N GLY A 340 8.99 29.29 6.67
CA GLY A 340 8.13 28.25 7.24
C GLY A 340 8.04 26.98 6.44
N VAL A 341 6.86 26.35 6.48
CA VAL A 341 6.53 25.19 5.65
C VAL A 341 5.16 25.32 5.02
N VAL A 342 4.98 24.70 3.86
CA VAL A 342 3.67 24.51 3.22
C VAL A 342 3.29 23.03 3.26
N HIS A 343 2.07 22.75 3.68
CA HIS A 343 1.49 21.42 3.69
C HIS A 343 0.46 21.26 2.57
N ARG A 344 0.59 20.19 1.78
CA ARG A 344 -0.38 19.75 0.78
C ARG A 344 -1.01 18.43 1.22
N PRO A 345 -2.22 18.44 1.82
CA PRO A 345 -2.93 17.22 2.19
C PRO A 345 -3.11 16.25 1.03
N SER A 346 -3.31 16.77 -0.18
CA SER A 346 -3.41 15.98 -1.41
C SER A 346 -2.19 15.10 -1.72
N ALA A 347 -1.04 15.33 -1.08
CA ALA A 347 0.18 14.51 -1.12
C ALA A 347 0.51 13.81 0.23
N CYS A 348 -0.25 14.04 1.30
CA CYS A 348 -0.07 13.41 2.62
C CYS A 348 -0.67 12.01 2.68
N MET A 349 0.03 11.04 3.27
CA MET A 349 -0.45 9.65 3.38
C MET A 349 -0.60 9.16 4.83
N GLN A 350 -0.73 10.10 5.78
CA GLN A 350 -0.91 9.78 7.21
C GLN A 350 0.12 8.81 7.80
N CYS A 351 1.37 8.90 7.33
CA CYS A 351 2.46 8.08 7.87
C CYS A 351 2.87 8.51 9.29
N ARG A 352 2.43 9.69 9.74
CA ARG A 352 2.69 10.28 11.07
C ARG A 352 4.18 10.50 11.40
N LEU A 353 5.07 10.37 10.42
CA LEU A 353 6.50 10.60 10.63
C LEU A 353 6.78 12.04 11.10
N CYS A 354 6.07 13.04 10.55
CA CYS A 354 6.23 14.43 10.95
C CYS A 354 5.86 14.70 12.42
N GLU A 355 4.87 14.00 12.97
CA GLU A 355 4.52 14.09 14.39
C GLU A 355 5.64 13.52 15.25
N ARG A 356 6.10 12.31 14.90
CA ARG A 356 7.08 11.54 15.70
C ARG A 356 8.46 12.19 15.74
N ILE A 357 8.92 12.75 14.62
CA ILE A 357 10.24 13.41 14.56
C ILE A 357 10.23 14.83 15.11
N CYS A 358 9.07 15.39 15.44
CA CYS A 358 8.99 16.76 15.93
C CYS A 358 9.53 16.81 17.37
N PRO A 359 10.68 17.44 17.64
CA PRO A 359 11.28 17.45 18.97
C PRO A 359 10.45 18.25 20.00
N LYS A 360 9.51 19.06 19.51
CA LYS A 360 8.60 19.87 20.33
C LYS A 360 7.18 19.31 20.39
N GLN A 361 6.92 18.18 19.73
CA GLN A 361 5.59 17.58 19.62
C GLN A 361 4.52 18.61 19.20
N ALA A 362 4.90 19.51 18.28
CA ALA A 362 4.08 20.63 17.84
C ALA A 362 3.17 20.28 16.66
N ILE A 363 3.16 19.04 16.19
CA ILE A 363 2.51 18.62 14.95
C ILE A 363 1.45 17.58 15.25
N THR A 364 0.27 17.73 14.65
CA THR A 364 -0.81 16.74 14.69
C THR A 364 -1.27 16.40 13.26
N VAL A 365 -1.59 15.13 13.00
CA VAL A 365 -2.06 14.57 11.74
C VAL A 365 -3.47 14.04 11.95
N SER A 366 -4.42 14.68 11.27
CA SER A 366 -5.84 14.34 11.30
C SER A 366 -6.26 13.46 10.12
N GLY A 367 -7.23 12.58 10.40
CA GLY A 367 -8.03 11.80 9.45
C GLY A 367 -9.05 12.63 8.67
N LEU A 368 -9.51 13.71 9.30
CA LEU A 368 -10.50 14.64 8.78
C LEU A 368 -9.81 15.68 7.90
N VAL A 369 -10.14 15.69 6.61
CA VAL A 369 -9.49 16.55 5.62
C VAL A 369 -10.52 17.41 4.89
N PRO A 370 -10.35 18.74 4.85
CA PRO A 370 -11.18 19.60 4.01
C PRO A 370 -11.06 19.21 2.53
N ILE A 371 -12.18 19.10 1.83
CA ILE A 371 -12.25 18.60 0.45
C ILE A 371 -11.40 19.44 -0.51
N ARG A 372 -11.33 20.76 -0.32
CA ARG A 372 -10.47 21.65 -1.12
C ARG A 372 -8.99 21.28 -1.00
N GLN A 373 -8.55 20.91 0.19
CA GLN A 373 -7.18 20.47 0.45
C GLN A 373 -6.93 19.03 -0.01
N PHE A 374 -7.90 18.14 0.19
CA PHE A 374 -7.90 16.77 -0.30
C PHE A 374 -7.71 16.73 -1.83
N MET A 375 -8.48 17.54 -2.56
CA MET A 375 -8.41 17.65 -4.03
C MET A 375 -7.19 18.45 -4.53
N GLY A 376 -6.35 18.95 -3.62
CA GLY A 376 -5.14 19.71 -3.98
C GLY A 376 -5.41 21.11 -4.53
N LYS A 377 -6.64 21.63 -4.38
CA LYS A 377 -6.99 23.01 -4.73
C LYS A 377 -6.43 24.02 -3.72
N GLU A 378 -6.16 23.57 -2.49
CA GLU A 378 -5.59 24.39 -1.43
C GLU A 378 -4.43 23.70 -0.72
N ALA A 379 -3.49 24.52 -0.27
CA ALA A 379 -2.38 24.13 0.59
C ALA A 379 -2.41 24.99 1.86
N VAL A 380 -1.90 24.46 2.96
CA VAL A 380 -1.85 25.16 4.24
C VAL A 380 -0.45 25.70 4.45
N CYS A 381 -0.33 27.01 4.63
CA CYS A 381 0.94 27.67 4.92
C CYS A 381 1.11 27.84 6.43
N PHE A 382 2.22 27.34 6.97
CA PHE A 382 2.61 27.54 8.36
C PHE A 382 3.81 28.48 8.40
N SER A 383 3.53 29.76 8.59
CA SER A 383 4.57 30.77 8.85
C SER A 383 5.22 30.51 10.21
N MET A 384 6.53 30.70 10.27
CA MET A 384 7.38 30.32 11.39
C MET A 384 8.35 31.46 11.72
N LYS A 385 8.72 31.59 12.99
CA LYS A 385 9.77 32.52 13.40
C LYS A 385 11.10 32.04 12.83
N ARG A 386 11.80 32.91 12.08
CA ARG A 386 13.12 32.56 11.54
C ARG A 386 14.07 32.24 12.70
N PRO A 387 14.72 31.07 12.72
CA PRO A 387 15.72 30.78 13.73
C PRO A 387 16.88 31.77 13.65
N THR A 388 17.50 32.08 14.79
CA THR A 388 18.68 32.94 14.88
C THR A 388 19.95 32.30 14.30
N TRP A 389 19.91 31.01 13.99
CA TRP A 389 20.99 30.25 13.37
C TRP A 389 20.62 29.91 11.92
N THR A 390 21.61 29.83 11.03
CA THR A 390 21.40 29.50 9.62
C THR A 390 21.52 27.99 9.42
N PRO A 391 20.45 27.27 9.04
CA PRO A 391 20.54 25.86 8.70
C PRO A 391 21.40 25.65 7.46
N ASN A 392 22.15 24.54 7.40
CA ASN A 392 22.94 24.07 6.24
C ASN A 392 24.20 24.87 5.85
N LYS A 393 24.72 25.77 6.69
CA LYS A 393 26.15 26.17 6.57
C LYS A 393 27.01 25.10 7.25
N PRO A 394 28.07 24.56 6.61
CA PRO A 394 28.94 23.52 7.21
C PRO A 394 29.44 23.91 8.61
N GLU A 395 29.82 25.17 8.77
CA GLU A 395 30.30 25.75 10.03
C GLU A 395 29.21 25.86 11.11
N SER A 396 27.93 25.88 10.73
CA SER A 396 26.81 26.07 11.66
C SER A 396 26.63 24.88 12.59
N MET A 397 26.84 23.65 12.09
CA MET A 397 26.76 22.45 12.91
C MET A 397 27.97 22.34 13.85
N TYR A 398 29.17 22.64 13.34
CA TYR A 398 30.40 22.75 14.13
C TYR A 398 30.24 23.78 15.26
N ASN A 399 29.87 25.02 14.92
CA ASN A 399 29.67 26.11 15.87
C ASN A 399 28.56 25.80 16.90
N LYS A 400 27.49 25.11 16.49
CA LYS A 400 26.41 24.70 17.41
C LYS A 400 26.89 23.64 18.40
N VAL A 401 27.57 22.61 17.93
CA VAL A 401 28.13 21.55 18.76
C VAL A 401 29.16 22.13 19.73
N HIS A 402 30.07 22.97 19.26
CA HIS A 402 31.03 23.69 20.11
C HIS A 402 30.35 24.63 21.12
N SER A 403 29.28 25.34 20.74
CA SER A 403 28.54 26.21 21.67
C SER A 403 27.79 25.46 22.76
N ILE A 404 27.45 24.18 22.53
CA ILE A 404 26.73 23.33 23.49
C ILE A 404 27.70 22.57 24.39
N LEU A 405 28.84 22.14 23.84
CA LEU A 405 29.83 21.32 24.55
C LEU A 405 30.93 22.14 25.25
N GLY A 406 31.04 23.45 24.98
CA GLY A 406 32.06 24.29 25.62
C GLY A 406 33.51 23.90 25.24
N GLU A 407 34.48 24.26 26.10
CA GLU A 407 35.92 23.95 25.94
C GLU A 407 36.23 22.43 26.06
N ASP A 408 35.26 21.61 26.48
CA ASP A 408 35.46 20.16 26.74
C ASP A 408 35.76 19.32 25.48
N LEU A 409 35.62 19.89 24.28
CA LEU A 409 36.01 19.24 23.02
C LEU A 409 37.53 19.28 22.78
N GLU A 410 38.27 20.26 23.32
CA GLU A 410 39.73 20.34 23.12
C GLU A 410 40.52 19.31 23.93
N MET A 411 39.89 18.67 24.92
CA MET A 411 40.53 17.62 25.73
C MET A 411 40.45 16.19 25.14
N CYS A 412 39.69 15.98 24.06
CA CYS A 412 39.48 14.64 23.47
C CYS A 412 40.25 14.40 22.15
N MET A 413 41.23 15.25 21.83
CA MET A 413 42.16 15.03 20.72
C MET A 413 43.61 15.02 21.21
N PHE A 414 44.00 13.90 21.83
CA PHE A 414 45.39 13.45 21.90
C PHE A 414 45.45 11.94 21.68
#